data_AF-A0A3B9KD62-F1
#
_entry.id   AF-A0A3B9KD62-F1
#
_cell.length_a   1.000
_cell.length_b   1.000
_cell.length_c   1.000
_cell.angle_alpha   90.00
_cell.angle_beta   90.00
_cell.angle_gamma   90.00
#
_symmetry.space_group_name_H-M   'P 1'
#
loop_
_entity.id
_entity.type
_entity.pdbx_description
1 polymer ?
#
loop_
_entity_poly.entity_id
_entity_poly.type
_entity_poly.pdbx_seq_one_letter_code
_entity_poly.pdbx_strand_id
1 'polypeptide(L)'
;LCARQGIGFIPWSPLAFGELARSGGALDQIAKRHNAQPGQIALAWLLKRSSTMLPIPGTSSVKHLDEDMIGATIKLSQEEFDTIDRGSK
;
A
#
# COMPACT_ATOMS: atom_id res chain seq x y z
N LEU A 1 -9.61 -5.12 -16.22
CA LEU A 1 -9.52 -6.37 -17.02
C LEU A 1 -9.19 -7.56 -16.14
N CYS A 2 -8.05 -7.55 -15.44
CA CYS A 2 -7.55 -8.69 -14.65
C CYS A 2 -8.56 -9.23 -13.63
N ALA A 3 -9.10 -8.38 -12.75
CA ALA A 3 -10.09 -8.80 -11.75
C ALA A 3 -11.34 -9.46 -12.36
N ARG A 4 -11.84 -8.93 -13.49
CA ARG A 4 -13.00 -9.47 -14.19
C ARG A 4 -12.73 -10.85 -14.81
N GLN A 5 -11.47 -11.17 -15.09
CA GLN A 5 -11.03 -12.43 -15.69
C GLN A 5 -10.41 -13.40 -14.67
N GLY A 6 -10.39 -13.05 -13.37
CA GLY A 6 -9.73 -13.87 -12.34
C GLY A 6 -8.20 -13.96 -12.49
N ILE A 7 -7.57 -12.99 -13.16
CA ILE A 7 -6.12 -12.98 -13.39
C ILE A 7 -5.43 -12.20 -12.27
N GLY A 8 -4.49 -12.85 -11.57
CA GLY A 8 -3.63 -12.20 -10.59
C GLY A 8 -2.78 -11.10 -11.23
N PHE A 9 -2.71 -9.93 -10.60
CA PHE A 9 -1.91 -8.81 -11.05
C PHE A 9 -0.79 -8.52 -10.05
N ILE A 10 0.45 -8.69 -10.51
CA ILE A 10 1.67 -8.49 -9.71
C ILE A 10 2.34 -7.20 -10.23
N PRO A 11 2.19 -6.05 -9.54
CA PRO A 11 2.83 -4.81 -9.96
C PRO A 11 4.35 -4.88 -9.78
N TRP A 12 5.09 -4.35 -10.76
CA TRP A 12 6.52 -4.09 -10.63
C TRP A 12 6.77 -2.83 -9.79
N SER A 13 7.73 -2.89 -8.86
CA SER A 13 8.10 -1.80 -7.94
C SER A 13 6.88 -1.06 -7.33
N PRO A 14 5.99 -1.77 -6.60
CA PRO A 14 4.70 -1.23 -6.14
C PRO A 14 4.80 0.03 -5.27
N LEU A 15 5.94 0.20 -4.59
CA LEU A 15 6.17 1.30 -3.66
C LEU A 15 7.14 2.36 -4.19
N ALA A 16 7.55 2.26 -5.47
CA ALA A 16 8.52 3.16 -6.10
C ALA A 16 9.75 3.43 -5.20
N PHE A 17 10.37 2.38 -4.68
CA PHE A 17 11.52 2.48 -3.75
C PHE A 17 11.28 3.36 -2.51
N GLY A 18 10.04 3.41 -2.02
CA GLY A 18 9.68 4.20 -0.84
C GLY A 18 9.41 5.68 -1.14
N GLU A 19 9.44 6.12 -2.40
CA GLU A 19 9.10 7.50 -2.76
C GLU A 19 7.66 7.86 -2.37
N LEU A 20 6.74 6.91 -2.51
CA LEU A 20 5.36 7.07 -2.05
C LEU A 20 5.30 7.25 -0.52
N ALA A 21 6.21 6.62 0.21
CA ALA A 21 6.26 6.62 1.67
C ALA A 21 7.02 7.82 2.28
N ARG A 22 7.36 8.84 1.48
CA ARG A 22 8.08 10.04 1.96
C ARG A 22 7.26 10.83 3.00
N SER A 23 7.95 11.39 3.99
CA SER A 23 7.36 12.19 5.06
C SER A 23 6.63 13.42 4.54
N GLY A 24 5.55 13.83 5.21
CA GLY A 24 4.77 15.02 4.87
C GLY A 24 3.64 14.79 3.85
N GLY A 25 3.64 13.67 3.12
CA GLY A 25 2.59 13.30 2.17
C GLY A 25 1.34 12.71 2.82
N ALA A 26 0.33 12.40 2.00
CA ALA A 26 -0.93 11.77 2.43
C ALA A 26 -0.69 10.44 3.17
N LEU A 27 0.27 9.64 2.70
CA LEU A 27 0.62 8.36 3.32
C LEU A 27 1.16 8.53 4.74
N ASP A 28 2.04 9.51 4.99
CA ASP A 28 2.56 9.82 6.33
C ASP A 28 1.46 10.30 7.30
N GLN A 29 0.54 11.14 6.82
CA GLN A 29 -0.57 11.64 7.63
C GLN A 29 -1.58 10.54 7.99
N ILE A 30 -1.86 9.63 7.07
CA ILE A 30 -2.73 8.47 7.32
C ILE A 30 -2.02 7.46 8.23
N ALA A 31 -0.73 7.23 8.04
CA ALA A 31 0.07 6.33 8.85
C ALA A 31 0.00 6.69 10.35
N LYS A 32 0.09 7.99 10.68
CA LYS A 32 -0.07 8.49 12.06
C LYS A 32 -1.45 8.16 12.66
N ARG A 33 -2.52 8.21 11.86
CA ARG A 33 -3.89 7.89 12.32
C ARG A 33 -4.07 6.40 12.62
N HIS A 34 -3.38 5.55 11.88
CA HIS A 34 -3.43 4.09 12.04
C HIS A 34 -2.34 3.53 12.96
N ASN A 35 -1.47 4.39 13.53
CA ASN A 35 -0.27 3.98 14.26
C ASN A 35 0.60 2.99 13.45
N ALA A 36 0.77 3.30 12.17
CA ALA A 36 1.42 2.47 11.17
C ALA A 36 2.61 3.21 10.52
N GLN A 37 3.38 2.50 9.70
CA GLN A 37 4.41 3.07 8.84
C GLN A 37 3.81 3.49 7.48
N PRO A 38 4.34 4.53 6.80
CA PRO A 38 3.81 4.96 5.50
C PRO A 38 3.83 3.85 4.43
N GLY A 39 4.84 2.98 4.46
CA GLY A 39 4.90 1.80 3.58
C GLY A 39 3.75 0.82 3.79
N GLN A 40 3.31 0.62 5.04
CA GLN A 40 2.16 -0.22 5.38
C GLN A 40 0.86 0.36 4.82
N ILE A 41 0.68 1.69 4.90
CA ILE A 41 -0.48 2.37 4.30
C ILE A 41 -0.45 2.25 2.78
N ALA A 42 0.72 2.38 2.16
CA ALA A 42 0.86 2.22 0.71
C ALA A 42 0.51 0.79 0.26
N LEU A 43 0.92 -0.22 1.03
CA LEU A 43 0.55 -1.61 0.77
C LEU A 43 -0.97 -1.85 0.94
N ALA A 44 -1.56 -1.32 2.01
CA ALA A 44 -3.00 -1.39 2.26
C ALA A 44 -3.80 -0.73 1.12
N TRP A 45 -3.31 0.41 0.63
CA TRP A 45 -3.90 1.11 -0.51
C TRP A 45 -3.86 0.25 -1.77
N LEU A 46 -2.71 -0.34 -2.14
CA LEU A 46 -2.60 -1.23 -3.29
C LEU A 46 -3.57 -2.41 -3.21
N LEU A 47 -3.59 -3.11 -2.07
CA LEU A 47 -4.46 -4.25 -1.83
C LEU A 47 -5.94 -3.88 -1.93
N LYS A 48 -6.33 -2.65 -1.58
CA LYS A 48 -7.70 -2.15 -1.72
C LYS A 48 -8.10 -1.85 -3.18
N ARG A 49 -7.15 -1.56 -4.08
CA ARG A 49 -7.45 -1.18 -5.49
C ARG A 49 -8.11 -2.30 -6.29
N SER A 50 -7.81 -3.55 -5.97
CA SER A 50 -8.33 -4.70 -6.71
C SER A 50 -8.26 -5.98 -5.90
N SER A 51 -9.30 -6.81 -6.00
CA SER A 51 -9.34 -8.14 -5.40
C SER A 51 -8.27 -9.10 -5.96
N THR A 52 -7.66 -8.78 -7.11
CA THR A 52 -6.59 -9.58 -7.71
C THR A 52 -5.22 -8.88 -7.63
N MET A 53 -5.06 -7.87 -6.76
CA MET A 53 -3.77 -7.21 -6.53
C MET A 53 -2.86 -8.08 -5.66
N LEU A 54 -1.66 -8.37 -6.16
CA LEU A 54 -0.64 -9.17 -5.47
C LEU A 54 0.68 -8.39 -5.43
N PRO A 55 0.78 -7.35 -4.58
CA PRO A 55 2.00 -6.55 -4.49
C PRO A 55 3.14 -7.39 -3.91
N ILE A 56 4.35 -7.23 -4.45
CA ILE A 56 5.58 -7.83 -3.93
C ILE A 56 6.41 -6.70 -3.32
N PRO A 57 6.26 -6.40 -2.01
CA PRO A 57 7.11 -5.44 -1.35
C PRO A 57 8.54 -5.99 -1.25
N GLY A 58 9.51 -5.13 -1.55
CA GLY A 58 10.92 -5.50 -1.48
C GLY A 58 11.42 -5.42 -0.05
N THR A 59 11.93 -6.54 0.49
CA THR A 59 12.54 -6.60 1.82
C THR A 59 13.81 -7.43 1.80
N SER A 60 14.80 -7.03 2.60
CA SER A 60 16.06 -7.76 2.83
C SER A 60 16.20 -8.24 4.28
N SER A 61 15.17 -8.03 5.12
CA SER A 61 15.19 -8.42 6.53
C SER A 61 13.84 -8.96 7.01
N VAL A 62 13.88 -9.89 7.97
CA VAL A 62 12.66 -10.43 8.59
C VAL A 62 11.85 -9.33 9.27
N LYS A 63 12.52 -8.36 9.91
CA LYS A 63 11.84 -7.23 10.54
C LYS A 63 10.99 -6.42 9.55
N HIS A 64 11.56 -6.08 8.39
CA HIS A 64 10.80 -5.38 7.35
C HIS A 64 9.68 -6.25 6.77
N LEU A 65 9.88 -7.58 6.67
CA LEU A 65 8.80 -8.50 6.28
C LEU A 65 7.63 -8.42 7.27
N ASP A 66 7.90 -8.45 8.58
CA ASP A 66 6.86 -8.35 9.60
C ASP A 66 6.12 -7.00 9.51
N GLU A 67 6.85 -5.92 9.25
CA GLU A 67 6.28 -4.60 9.00
C GLU A 67 5.36 -4.62 7.76
N ASP A 68 5.79 -5.19 6.63
CA ASP A 68 4.97 -5.31 5.42
C ASP A 68 3.69 -6.11 5.67
N MET A 69 3.77 -7.21 6.43
CA MET A 69 2.61 -8.05 6.73
C MET A 69 1.49 -7.31 7.48
N ILE A 70 1.84 -6.35 8.34
CA ILE A 70 0.86 -5.50 9.03
C ILE A 70 0.07 -4.66 8.02
N GLY A 71 0.70 -4.19 6.93
CA GLY A 71 0.04 -3.44 5.87
C GLY A 71 -1.13 -4.19 5.24
N ALA A 72 -1.07 -5.52 5.16
CA ALA A 72 -2.17 -6.35 4.65
C ALA A 72 -3.40 -6.40 5.58
N THR A 73 -3.23 -6.08 6.85
CA THR A 73 -4.32 -6.08 7.85
C THR A 73 -5.03 -4.74 7.98
N ILE A 74 -4.40 -3.65 7.53
CA ILE A 74 -4.96 -2.30 7.65
C ILE A 74 -6.15 -2.14 6.70
N LYS A 75 -7.27 -1.65 7.24
CA LYS A 75 -8.47 -1.33 6.47
C LYS A 75 -8.60 0.17 6.33
N LEU A 76 -8.28 0.67 5.13
CA LEU A 76 -8.45 2.08 4.80
C LEU A 76 -9.93 2.43 4.61
N SER A 77 -10.35 3.58 5.13
CA SER A 77 -11.64 4.17 4.81
C SER A 77 -11.71 4.54 3.31
N GLN A 78 -12.91 4.85 2.81
CA GLN A 78 -13.04 5.33 1.43
C GLN A 78 -12.35 6.69 1.24
N GLU A 79 -12.51 7.59 2.21
CA GLU A 79 -11.88 8.92 2.21
C GLU A 79 -10.35 8.83 2.20
N GLU A 80 -9.77 7.93 2.99
CA GLU A 80 -8.32 7.71 3.02
C GLU A 80 -7.81 7.18 1.69
N PHE A 81 -8.53 6.22 1.11
CA PHE A 81 -8.21 5.67 -0.20
C PHE A 81 -8.24 6.77 -1.29
N ASP A 82 -9.31 7.57 -1.34
CA ASP A 82 -9.48 8.64 -2.32
C ASP A 82 -8.45 9.77 -2.13
N THR A 83 -8.00 10.00 -0.90
CA THR A 83 -6.95 10.96 -0.59
C THR A 83 -5.60 10.52 -1.15
N ILE A 84 -5.26 9.24 -0.99
CA ILE A 84 -4.03 8.66 -1.55
C ILE A 84 -4.12 8.60 -3.08
N ASP A 85 -5.25 8.15 -3.64
CA ASP A 85 -5.41 7.96 -5.08
C ASP A 85 -5.32 9.29 -5.86
N ARG A 86 -5.86 10.39 -5.30
CA ARG A 86 -5.72 11.73 -5.89
C ARG A 86 -4.27 12.23 -5.89
N GLY A 87 -3.49 11.89 -4.86
CA GLY A 87 -2.07 12.27 -4.74
C GLY A 87 -1.10 11.33 -5.46
N SER A 88 -1.58 10.20 -6.00
CA SER A 88 -0.76 9.18 -6.66
C SER A 88 -0.68 9.35 -8.19
N LYS A 89 -1.14 10.50 -8.71
CA LYS A 89 -1.09 10.85 -10.13
C LYS A 89 0.16 11.67 -10.46
#